data_AF-A0A928MNM7-F1
#
_entry.id   AF-A0A928MNM7-F1
#
_cell.length_a   1.000
_cell.length_b   1.000
_cell.length_c   1.000
_cell.angle_alpha   90.00
_cell.angle_beta   90.00
_cell.angle_gamma   90.00
#
_symmetry.space_group_name_H-M   'P 1'
#
loop_
_entity.id
_entity.type
_entity.pdbx_description
1 polymer ?
#
loop_
_entity_poly.entity_id
_entity_poly.type
_entity_poly.pdbx_seq_one_letter_code
_entity_poly.pdbx_strand_id
1 'polypeptide(L)'
;MITFKDILKNKAIRTYITRADESLDALGYTEHSFAHVLHAAVKAGYILETLGFPERAVELAKIAAYLHDIGNLVNRSEHSQSGAIMAWSILNDMGCAPSEIATIVTAIGNHDEGTGVPVNAVAAAMILADKA
;
A
#
# COMPACT_ATOMS: atom_id res chain seq x y z
N MET A 1 -4.03 -4.74 17.65
CA MET A 1 -3.89 -3.71 16.59
C MET A 1 -2.77 -4.18 15.67
N ILE A 2 -3.02 -4.20 14.36
CA ILE A 2 -2.03 -4.65 13.38
C ILE A 2 -0.97 -3.57 13.16
N THR A 3 0.30 -3.99 13.16
CA THR A 3 1.45 -3.12 12.91
C THR A 3 2.03 -3.37 11.52
N PHE A 4 2.76 -2.39 10.99
CA PHE A 4 3.55 -2.53 9.77
C PHE A 4 4.55 -3.69 9.88
N LYS A 5 5.10 -3.93 11.07
CA LYS A 5 5.98 -5.08 11.33
C LYS A 5 5.27 -6.42 11.14
N ASP A 6 3.97 -6.50 11.45
CA ASP A 6 3.17 -7.71 11.21
C ASP A 6 2.94 -7.91 9.71
N ILE A 7 2.69 -6.84 8.97
CA ILE A 7 2.55 -6.86 7.50
C ILE A 7 3.84 -7.36 6.83
N LEU A 8 5.02 -6.85 7.23
CA LEU A 8 6.31 -7.28 6.70
C LEU A 8 6.60 -8.78 6.89
N LYS A 9 6.07 -9.37 7.97
CA LYS A 9 6.26 -10.78 8.33
C LYS A 9 5.21 -11.71 7.71
N ASN A 10 4.13 -11.17 7.15
CA ASN A 10 3.06 -11.98 6.59
C ASN A 10 3.54 -12.69 5.32
N LYS A 11 3.58 -14.03 5.35
CA LYS A 11 4.07 -14.85 4.23
C LYS A 11 3.21 -14.70 2.97
N ALA A 12 1.89 -14.56 3.10
CA ALA A 12 1.00 -14.38 1.96
C ALA A 12 1.26 -13.05 1.25
N ILE A 13 1.37 -11.96 2.01
CA ILE A 13 1.70 -10.62 1.47
C ILE A 13 3.02 -10.66 0.71
N ARG A 14 4.05 -11.27 1.31
CA ARG A 14 5.36 -11.42 0.65
C ARG A 14 5.25 -12.19 -0.67
N THR A 15 4.53 -13.31 -0.68
CA THR A 15 4.29 -14.08 -1.91
C THR A 15 3.59 -13.23 -2.98
N TYR A 16 2.57 -12.47 -2.62
CA TYR A 16 1.83 -11.66 -3.58
C TYR A 16 2.66 -10.51 -4.14
N ILE A 17 3.45 -9.83 -3.31
CA ILE A 17 4.39 -8.79 -3.80
C ILE A 17 5.40 -9.40 -4.76
N THR A 18 6.00 -10.55 -4.42
CA THR A 18 6.93 -11.24 -5.33
C THR A 18 6.29 -11.58 -6.67
N ARG A 19 5.06 -12.09 -6.67
CA ARG A 19 4.37 -12.47 -7.91
C ARG A 19 3.86 -11.26 -8.70
N ALA A 20 3.49 -10.16 -8.03
CA ALA A 20 3.17 -8.90 -8.68
C ALA A 20 4.39 -8.31 -9.40
N ASP A 21 5.56 -8.34 -8.76
CA ASP A 21 6.84 -7.90 -9.35
C ASP A 21 7.21 -8.75 -10.57
N GLU A 22 7.12 -10.08 -10.47
CA GLU A 22 7.34 -10.99 -11.62
C GLU A 22 6.37 -10.73 -12.79
N SER A 23 5.08 -10.45 -12.49
CA SER A 23 4.10 -10.11 -13.52
C SER A 23 4.46 -8.81 -14.25
N LEU A 24 4.96 -7.81 -13.52
CA LEU A 24 5.34 -6.53 -14.08
C LEU A 24 6.65 -6.60 -14.87
N ASP A 25 7.62 -7.38 -14.41
CA ASP A 25 8.86 -7.67 -15.16
C ASP A 25 8.54 -8.34 -16.51
N ALA A 26 7.64 -9.33 -16.52
CA ALA A 26 7.18 -9.98 -17.74
C ALA A 26 6.45 -9.03 -18.72
N LEU A 27 5.89 -7.94 -18.20
CA LEU A 27 5.24 -6.87 -18.98
C LEU A 27 6.22 -5.74 -19.39
N GLY A 28 7.48 -5.80 -18.95
CA GLY A 28 8.53 -4.83 -19.29
C GLY A 28 8.68 -3.65 -18.32
N TYR A 29 8.11 -3.73 -17.12
CA TYR A 29 8.28 -2.71 -16.07
C TYR A 29 9.45 -3.08 -15.14
N THR A 30 10.27 -2.09 -14.76
CA THR A 30 11.54 -2.36 -14.07
C THR A 30 11.56 -2.07 -12.57
N GLU A 31 10.57 -1.36 -12.00
CA GLU A 31 10.63 -0.89 -10.60
C GLU A 31 9.34 -1.06 -9.80
N HIS A 32 9.00 -2.29 -9.40
CA HIS A 32 7.87 -2.55 -8.48
C HIS A 32 8.21 -3.62 -7.41
N SER A 33 9.51 -3.75 -7.13
CA SER A 33 10.04 -4.76 -6.24
C SER A 33 9.80 -4.44 -4.76
N PHE A 34 10.24 -5.33 -3.87
CA PHE A 34 10.26 -5.04 -2.42
C PHE A 34 10.98 -3.73 -2.07
N ALA A 35 11.98 -3.31 -2.86
CA ALA A 35 12.67 -2.05 -2.64
C ALA A 35 11.72 -0.85 -2.84
N HIS A 36 10.91 -0.88 -3.91
CA HIS A 36 9.91 0.14 -4.22
C HIS A 36 8.89 0.29 -3.08
N VAL A 37 8.14 -0.78 -2.80
CA VAL A 37 7.06 -0.72 -1.79
C VAL A 37 7.58 -0.45 -0.38
N LEU A 38 8.80 -0.87 -0.05
CA LEU A 38 9.42 -0.56 1.25
C LEU A 38 9.85 0.90 1.32
N HIS A 39 10.45 1.44 0.25
CA HIS A 39 10.82 2.85 0.17
C HIS A 39 9.58 3.74 0.28
N ALA A 40 8.54 3.45 -0.49
CA ALA A 40 7.26 4.14 -0.42
C ALA A 40 6.67 4.10 1.00
N ALA A 41 6.71 2.94 1.67
CA ALA A 41 6.24 2.82 3.06
C ALA A 41 7.03 3.70 4.03
N VAL A 42 8.36 3.62 4.00
CA VAL A 42 9.22 4.44 4.88
C VAL A 42 8.99 5.93 4.65
N LYS A 43 8.90 6.35 3.39
CA LYS A 43 8.69 7.75 3.00
C LYS A 43 7.30 8.26 3.37
N ALA A 44 6.24 7.48 3.17
CA ALA A 44 4.89 7.84 3.59
C ALA A 44 4.81 8.03 5.11
N GLY A 45 5.45 7.14 5.87
CA GLY A 45 5.58 7.27 7.31
C GLY A 45 6.34 8.54 7.72
N TYR A 46 7.50 8.78 7.09
CA TYR A 46 8.33 9.96 7.33
C TYR A 46 7.58 11.28 7.07
N ILE A 47 6.79 11.36 6.00
CA ILE A 47 5.98 12.55 5.68
C ILE A 47 5.01 12.86 6.81
N LEU A 48 4.21 11.87 7.24
CA LEU A 48 3.21 12.08 8.29
C LEU A 48 3.85 12.37 9.66
N GLU A 49 4.94 11.68 9.99
CA GLU A 49 5.70 11.92 11.22
C GLU A 49 6.26 13.36 11.25
N THR A 50 6.87 13.81 10.15
CA THR A 50 7.42 15.17 10.03
C THR A 50 6.34 16.25 10.16
N LEU A 51 5.12 15.97 9.69
CA LEU A 51 3.98 16.88 9.78
C LEU A 51 3.24 16.80 11.12
N GLY A 52 3.70 15.97 12.07
CA GLY A 52 3.13 15.87 13.41
C GLY A 52 1.81 15.11 13.49
N PHE A 53 1.53 14.21 12.54
CA PHE A 53 0.35 13.34 12.61
C PHE A 53 0.51 12.28 13.71
N PRO A 54 -0.61 11.74 14.23
CA PRO A 54 -0.57 10.69 15.24
C PRO A 54 0.20 9.45 14.76
N GLU A 55 0.92 8.79 15.67
CA GLU A 55 1.67 7.54 15.40
C GLU A 55 0.80 6.50 14.68
N ARG A 56 -0.49 6.43 15.01
CA ARG A 56 -1.37 5.48 14.33
C ARG A 56 -1.57 5.82 12.84
N ALA A 57 -1.68 7.09 12.48
CA ALA A 57 -1.79 7.50 11.09
C ALA A 57 -0.50 7.18 10.30
N VAL A 58 0.67 7.39 10.93
CA VAL A 58 1.98 7.00 10.39
C VAL A 58 2.01 5.50 10.10
N GLU A 59 1.54 4.69 11.04
CA GLU A 59 1.52 3.23 10.88
C GLU A 59 0.57 2.78 9.75
N LEU A 60 -0.62 3.38 9.66
CA LEU A 60 -1.57 3.07 8.57
C LEU A 60 -1.04 3.49 7.20
N ALA A 61 -0.32 4.61 7.10
CA ALA A 61 0.30 5.04 5.86
C ALA A 61 1.40 4.09 5.39
N LYS A 62 2.23 3.59 6.31
CA LYS A 62 3.23 2.57 5.99
C LYS A 62 2.59 1.27 5.49
N ILE A 63 1.49 0.85 6.12
CA ILE A 63 0.75 -0.35 5.68
C ILE A 63 0.14 -0.14 4.29
N ALA A 64 -0.54 0.99 4.06
CA ALA A 64 -1.15 1.30 2.78
C ALA A 64 -0.11 1.36 1.65
N ALA A 65 0.97 2.11 1.88
CA ALA A 65 2.07 2.25 0.93
C ALA A 65 2.80 0.93 0.65
N TYR A 66 2.91 0.03 1.61
CA TYR A 66 3.53 -1.27 1.34
C TYR A 66 2.64 -2.22 0.54
N LEU A 67 1.33 -1.98 0.54
CA LEU A 67 0.32 -2.82 -0.12
C LEU A 67 -0.26 -2.19 -1.39
N HIS A 68 0.11 -0.96 -1.75
CA HIS A 68 -0.57 -0.21 -2.81
C HIS A 68 -0.56 -0.93 -4.16
N ASP A 69 0.56 -1.57 -4.48
CA ASP A 69 0.80 -2.24 -5.77
C ASP A 69 0.41 -3.72 -5.83
N ILE A 70 -0.13 -4.33 -4.77
CA ILE A 70 -0.35 -5.79 -4.78
C ILE A 70 -1.37 -6.23 -5.84
N GLY A 71 -2.21 -5.31 -6.32
CA GLY A 71 -3.17 -5.55 -7.40
C GLY A 71 -2.52 -5.86 -8.74
N ASN A 72 -1.23 -5.51 -8.93
CA ASN A 72 -0.48 -5.88 -10.13
C ASN A 72 -0.30 -7.40 -10.27
N LEU A 73 -0.53 -8.17 -9.21
CA LEU A 73 -0.69 -9.63 -9.28
C LEU A 73 -1.82 -10.03 -10.25
N VAL A 74 -2.91 -9.26 -10.27
CA VAL A 74 -4.09 -9.52 -11.09
C VAL A 74 -3.91 -8.91 -12.49
N ASN A 75 -3.58 -7.62 -12.55
CA ASN A 75 -3.30 -6.89 -13.79
C ASN A 75 -2.71 -5.50 -13.46
N ARG A 76 -1.96 -4.90 -14.38
CA ARG A 76 -1.54 -3.49 -14.29
C ARG A 76 -2.72 -2.53 -14.43
N SER A 77 -3.68 -2.87 -15.29
CA SER A 77 -4.92 -2.13 -15.46
C SER A 77 -5.77 -2.22 -14.20
N GLU A 78 -6.20 -1.08 -13.66
CA GLU A 78 -7.01 -1.00 -12.44
C GLU A 78 -6.38 -1.70 -11.22
N HIS A 79 -5.04 -1.75 -11.17
CA HIS A 79 -4.30 -2.41 -10.08
C HIS A 79 -4.59 -1.77 -8.71
N SER A 80 -4.91 -0.47 -8.66
CA SER A 80 -5.32 0.21 -7.43
C SER A 80 -6.62 -0.36 -6.85
N GLN A 81 -7.59 -0.71 -7.70
CA GLN A 81 -8.91 -1.20 -7.29
C GLN A 81 -8.81 -2.68 -6.88
N SER A 82 -8.12 -3.50 -7.68
CA SER A 82 -7.88 -4.91 -7.32
C SER A 82 -7.02 -5.02 -6.06
N GLY A 83 -5.99 -4.17 -5.93
CA GLY A 83 -5.12 -4.07 -4.77
C GLY A 83 -5.88 -3.68 -3.51
N ALA A 84 -6.81 -2.71 -3.60
CA ALA A 84 -7.65 -2.32 -2.47
C ALA A 84 -8.54 -3.47 -1.97
N ILE A 85 -9.14 -4.26 -2.87
CA ILE A 85 -9.97 -5.43 -2.52
C ILE A 85 -9.11 -6.54 -1.91
N MET A 86 -7.93 -6.80 -2.46
CA MET A 86 -6.99 -7.78 -1.91
C MET A 86 -6.50 -7.36 -0.50
N ALA A 87 -6.15 -6.09 -0.32
CA ALA A 87 -5.74 -5.55 0.98
C ALA A 87 -6.87 -5.63 2.00
N TRP A 88 -8.12 -5.32 1.61
CA TRP A 88 -9.30 -5.52 2.46
C TRP A 88 -9.39 -6.95 2.98
N SER A 89 -9.30 -7.94 2.08
CA SER A 89 -9.40 -9.36 2.41
C SER A 89 -8.30 -9.79 3.39
N ILE A 90 -7.04 -9.48 3.05
CA ILE A 90 -5.88 -9.84 3.88
C ILE A 90 -5.97 -9.20 5.28
N LEU A 91 -6.29 -7.91 5.36
CA LEU A 91 -6.34 -7.19 6.63
C LEU A 91 -7.52 -7.63 7.48
N ASN A 92 -8.66 -7.96 6.85
CA ASN A 92 -9.82 -8.53 7.52
C ASN A 92 -9.49 -9.89 8.15
N ASP A 93 -8.82 -10.77 7.41
CA ASP A 93 -8.37 -12.08 7.91
C ASP A 93 -7.34 -11.95 9.05
N MET A 94 -6.54 -10.88 9.04
CA MET A 94 -5.62 -10.54 10.12
C MET A 94 -6.31 -9.91 11.35
N GLY A 95 -7.63 -9.69 11.31
CA GLY A 95 -8.38 -9.08 12.42
C GLY A 95 -8.11 -7.59 12.61
N CYS A 96 -7.74 -6.88 11.54
CA CYS A 96 -7.61 -5.42 11.56
C CYS A 96 -8.98 -4.76 11.78
N ALA A 97 -9.00 -3.62 12.49
CA ALA A 97 -10.24 -2.93 12.77
C ALA A 97 -10.87 -2.38 11.46
N PRO A 98 -12.19 -2.49 11.25
CA PRO A 98 -12.83 -2.02 10.02
C PRO A 98 -12.54 -0.56 9.66
N SER A 99 -12.40 0.32 10.66
CA SER A 99 -12.04 1.74 10.46
C SER A 99 -10.62 1.94 9.90
N GLU A 100 -9.68 1.08 10.29
CA GLU A 100 -8.31 1.10 9.81
C GLU A 100 -8.22 0.50 8.41
N ILE A 101 -8.93 -0.61 8.17
CA ILE A 101 -9.08 -1.20 6.84
C ILE A 101 -9.64 -0.15 5.88
N ALA A 102 -10.74 0.53 6.25
CA ALA A 102 -11.34 1.58 5.44
C ALA A 102 -10.31 2.67 5.06
N THR A 103 -9.51 3.12 6.02
CA THR A 103 -8.46 4.11 5.77
C THR A 103 -7.42 3.62 4.76
N ILE A 104 -6.93 2.38 4.94
CA ILE A 104 -5.91 1.77 4.08
C ILE A 104 -6.44 1.56 2.66
N VAL A 105 -7.60 0.93 2.51
CA VAL A 105 -8.14 0.58 1.18
C VAL A 105 -8.64 1.81 0.43
N THR A 106 -9.10 2.86 1.14
CA THR A 106 -9.38 4.16 0.52
C THR A 106 -8.10 4.79 -0.02
N ALA A 107 -6.98 4.72 0.70
CA ALA A 107 -5.70 5.21 0.17
C ALA A 107 -5.27 4.42 -1.06
N ILE A 108 -5.25 3.08 -0.98
CA ILE A 108 -4.88 2.19 -2.10
C ILE A 108 -5.80 2.39 -3.31
N GLY A 109 -7.11 2.53 -3.12
CA GLY A 109 -8.03 2.69 -4.25
C GLY A 109 -7.92 4.01 -5.00
N ASN A 110 -7.22 5.02 -4.45
CA ASN A 110 -7.17 6.38 -4.98
C ASN A 110 -5.74 6.87 -5.26
N HIS A 111 -4.79 5.99 -5.59
CA HIS A 111 -3.37 6.38 -5.73
C HIS A 111 -2.84 6.44 -7.17
N ASP A 112 -3.42 5.67 -8.09
CA ASP A 112 -2.91 5.54 -9.47
C ASP A 112 -2.98 6.86 -10.26
N GLU A 113 -2.12 7.04 -11.26
CA GLU A 113 -1.92 8.32 -11.93
C GLU A 113 -3.15 8.86 -12.67
N GLY A 114 -4.07 7.99 -13.11
CA GLY A 114 -5.30 8.39 -13.82
C GLY A 114 -6.49 8.74 -12.90
N THR A 115 -6.49 8.22 -11.68
CA THR A 115 -7.63 8.32 -10.74
C THR A 115 -7.20 8.82 -9.35
N GLY A 116 -5.94 9.21 -9.22
CA GLY A 116 -5.29 9.52 -7.96
C GLY A 116 -5.84 10.77 -7.30
N VAL A 117 -6.52 10.62 -6.17
CA VAL A 117 -7.08 11.74 -5.41
C VAL A 117 -6.67 11.61 -3.95
N PRO A 118 -5.99 12.63 -3.36
CA PRO A 118 -5.58 12.61 -1.95
C PRO A 118 -6.79 12.89 -1.03
N VAL A 119 -7.69 11.91 -0.91
CA VAL A 119 -8.96 12.03 -0.18
C VAL A 119 -8.81 12.09 1.34
N ASN A 120 -7.62 11.78 1.87
CA ASN A 120 -7.24 11.97 3.27
C ASN A 120 -5.71 12.06 3.42
N ALA A 121 -5.21 12.34 4.63
CA ALA A 121 -3.78 12.50 4.90
C ALA A 121 -2.95 11.24 4.60
N VAL A 122 -3.50 10.03 4.86
CA VAL A 122 -2.83 8.76 4.58
C VAL A 122 -2.68 8.56 3.07
N ALA A 123 -3.75 8.80 2.29
CA ALA A 123 -3.71 8.76 0.84
C ALA A 123 -2.73 9.80 0.27
N ALA A 124 -2.75 11.04 0.78
CA ALA A 124 -1.85 12.10 0.36
C ALA A 124 -0.38 11.73 0.56
N ALA A 125 -0.02 11.25 1.77
CA ALA A 125 1.35 10.86 2.07
C ALA A 125 1.81 9.65 1.24
N MET A 126 0.93 8.67 1.02
CA MET A 126 1.22 7.51 0.18
C MET A 126 1.45 7.91 -1.28
N ILE A 127 0.59 8.72 -1.87
CA ILE A 127 0.73 9.21 -3.26
C ILE A 127 2.04 9.98 -3.43
N LEU A 128 2.38 10.84 -2.46
CA LEU A 128 3.66 11.57 -2.49
C LEU A 128 4.88 10.65 -2.33
N ALA A 129 4.73 9.54 -1.62
CA ALA A 129 5.81 8.60 -1.37
C ALA A 129 6.06 7.64 -2.53
N ASP A 130 4.99 7.23 -3.22
CA ASP A 130 5.02 6.35 -4.38
C ASP A 130 5.66 7.02 -5.60
N LYS A 131 5.30 8.28 -5.85
CA LYS A 131 5.70 9.00 -7.08
C LYS A 131 7.08 9.68 -7.03
N ALA A 132 7.89 9.44 -6.01
CA ALA A 132 9.05 10.29 -5.71
C ALA A 132 10.29 9.54 -5.25
#